data_AF-A0A2K8WS27-F1
#
_entry.id   AF-A0A2K8WS27-F1
#
_cell.length_a   1.000
_cell.length_b   1.000
_cell.length_c   1.000
_cell.angle_alpha   90.00
_cell.angle_beta   90.00
_cell.angle_gamma   90.00
#
_symmetry.space_group_name_H-M   'P 1'
#
loop_
_entity.id
_entity.type
_entity.pdbx_description
1 polymer ?
#
loop_
_entity_poly.entity_id
_entity_poly.type
_entity_poly.pdbx_seq_one_letter_code
_entity_poly.pdbx_strand_id
1 'polypeptide(L)'
;MDVAQQIRKHLPRNPMDTVPVIDDYCSAYSTLFFDVRNYEYFKYLHLGLISDIKRKSLPEISRIVNVSSQSLHHFLTCADWNLWELEKTRLHSILNVFINIPITIIIDETGDRKKRCDPASAKDARERAPR
;
A
#
# COMPACT_ATOMS: atom_id res chain seq x y z
N MET A 1 36.03 5.75 17.78
CA MET A 1 34.83 5.69 16.91
C MET A 1 33.98 6.90 17.26
N ASP A 2 33.67 7.74 16.28
CA ASP A 2 33.00 9.02 16.52
C ASP A 2 31.52 8.78 16.86
N VAL A 3 31.13 9.10 18.09
CA VAL A 3 29.77 8.92 18.63
C VAL A 3 28.74 9.65 17.76
N ALA A 4 29.12 10.76 17.11
CA ALA A 4 28.27 11.49 16.19
C ALA A 4 27.94 10.69 14.91
N GLN A 5 28.86 9.87 14.40
CA GLN A 5 28.60 8.99 13.25
C GLN A 5 27.72 7.79 13.63
N GLN A 6 27.88 7.27 14.86
CA GLN A 6 27.02 6.20 15.37
C GLN A 6 25.57 6.68 15.55
N ILE A 7 25.37 7.89 16.06
CA ILE A 7 24.04 8.51 16.23
C ILE A 7 23.38 8.77 14.86
N ARG A 8 24.13 9.27 13.86
CA ARG A 8 23.61 9.49 12.50
C ARG A 8 23.15 8.19 11.81
N LYS A 9 23.75 7.05 12.14
CA LYS A 9 23.35 5.74 11.61
C LYS A 9 21.96 5.30 12.10
N HIS A 10 21.51 5.83 13.23
CA HIS A 10 20.23 5.50 13.86
C HIS A 10 19.18 6.60 13.73
N LEU A 11 19.53 7.74 13.11
CA LEU A 11 18.53 8.76 12.77
C LEU A 11 17.64 8.23 11.63
N PRO A 12 16.31 8.45 11.70
CA PRO A 12 15.44 8.15 10.57
C PRO A 12 15.91 8.96 9.37
N ARG A 13 16.26 8.26 8.30
CA ARG A 13 16.60 8.89 7.02
C ARG A 13 15.36 9.54 6.41
N ASN A 14 15.55 10.51 5.53
CA ASN A 14 14.44 11.01 4.74
C ASN A 14 13.95 9.93 3.75
N PRO A 15 12.64 9.89 3.45
CA PRO A 15 12.11 9.05 2.39
C PRO A 15 12.63 9.53 1.04
N MET A 16 12.79 8.60 0.10
CA MET A 16 13.18 8.90 -1.26
C MET A 16 12.03 9.60 -2.00
N ASP A 17 12.37 10.63 -2.77
CA ASP A 17 11.41 11.38 -3.58
C ASP A 17 10.92 10.54 -4.77
N THR A 18 9.72 10.85 -5.26
CA THR A 18 9.15 10.21 -6.45
C THR A 18 8.83 11.26 -7.50
N VAL A 19 7.58 11.35 -7.95
CA VAL A 19 7.09 12.46 -8.76
C VAL A 19 6.30 13.41 -7.84
N PRO A 20 6.36 14.73 -8.05
CA PRO A 20 5.78 15.70 -7.11
C PRO A 20 4.32 15.44 -6.77
N VAL A 21 3.50 15.07 -7.76
CA VAL A 21 2.08 14.76 -7.55
C VAL A 21 1.87 13.60 -6.56
N ILE A 22 2.74 12.57 -6.60
CA ILE A 22 2.68 11.46 -5.65
C ILE A 22 3.22 11.89 -4.29
N ASP A 23 4.32 12.64 -4.26
CA ASP A 23 4.91 13.12 -3.01
C ASP A 23 3.93 14.03 -2.25
N ASP A 24 3.30 14.96 -2.96
CA ASP A 24 2.29 15.89 -2.43
C ASP A 24 1.07 15.13 -1.90
N TYR A 25 0.51 14.21 -2.69
CA TYR A 25 -0.62 13.39 -2.28
C TYR A 25 -0.28 12.53 -1.05
N CYS A 26 0.88 11.86 -1.06
CA CYS A 26 1.29 10.97 0.01
C CYS A 26 1.75 11.72 1.27
N SER A 27 2.06 13.03 1.19
CA SER A 27 2.50 13.83 2.35
C SER A 27 1.52 13.78 3.53
N ALA A 28 0.21 13.78 3.22
CA ALA A 28 -0.88 13.71 4.20
C ALA A 28 -0.88 12.40 5.02
N TYR A 29 -0.24 11.35 4.53
CA TYR A 29 -0.22 10.01 5.14
C TYR A 29 1.10 9.68 5.84
N SER A 30 2.08 10.59 5.83
CA SER A 30 3.43 10.33 6.36
C SER A 30 3.43 9.89 7.83
N THR A 31 2.51 10.42 8.64
CA THR A 31 2.38 10.10 10.07
C THR A 31 1.84 8.69 10.33
N LEU A 32 1.31 7.99 9.32
CA LEU A 32 0.82 6.62 9.45
C LEU A 32 1.94 5.59 9.51
N PHE A 33 3.17 5.97 9.17
CA PHE A 33 4.28 5.05 9.00
C PHE A 33 5.41 5.40 9.97
N PHE A 34 5.72 4.48 10.88
CA PHE A 34 6.87 4.61 11.75
C PHE A 34 8.19 4.31 11.02
N ASP A 35 8.22 3.28 10.16
CA ASP A 35 9.36 2.97 9.29
C ASP A 35 9.26 3.77 7.98
N VAL A 36 10.30 4.55 7.71
CA VAL A 36 10.47 5.34 6.47
C VAL A 36 10.32 4.47 5.22
N ARG A 37 10.75 3.21 5.25
CA ARG A 37 10.60 2.28 4.11
C ARG A 37 9.14 1.96 3.83
N ASN A 38 8.29 1.84 4.86
CA ASN A 38 6.87 1.60 4.65
C ASN A 38 6.23 2.81 3.97
N TYR A 39 6.64 4.03 4.35
CA TYR A 39 6.20 5.23 3.68
C TYR A 39 6.65 5.29 2.21
N GLU A 40 7.88 4.89 1.90
CA GLU A 40 8.33 4.80 0.51
C GLU A 40 7.55 3.76 -0.30
N TYR A 41 7.30 2.57 0.25
CA TYR A 41 6.50 1.55 -0.43
C TYR A 41 5.06 2.01 -0.64
N PHE A 42 4.51 2.83 0.27
CA PHE A 42 3.22 3.48 0.07
C PHE A 42 3.25 4.42 -1.15
N LYS A 43 4.29 5.25 -1.28
CA LYS A 43 4.48 6.15 -2.43
C LYS A 43 4.66 5.37 -3.74
N TYR A 44 5.51 4.34 -3.74
CA TYR A 44 5.74 3.49 -4.90
C TYR A 44 4.47 2.75 -5.33
N LEU A 45 3.67 2.27 -4.38
CA LEU A 45 2.40 1.63 -4.70
C LEU A 45 1.46 2.61 -5.43
N HIS A 46 1.34 3.85 -4.95
CA HIS A 46 0.55 4.89 -5.61
C HIS A 46 1.07 5.21 -7.02
N LEU A 47 2.39 5.39 -7.15
CA LEU A 47 3.03 5.61 -8.45
C LEU A 47 2.68 4.50 -9.45
N GLY A 48 2.79 3.23 -9.05
CA GLY A 48 2.42 2.09 -9.90
C GLY A 48 0.92 2.02 -10.21
N LEU A 49 0.07 2.37 -9.25
CA LEU A 49 -1.38 2.40 -9.42
C LEU A 49 -1.86 3.47 -10.40
N ILE A 50 -1.17 4.62 -10.49
CA ILE A 50 -1.52 5.66 -11.47
C ILE A 50 -0.78 5.52 -12.80
N SER A 51 0.31 4.75 -12.86
CA SER A 51 1.11 4.55 -14.07
C SER A 51 0.30 3.90 -15.21
N ASP A 52 0.59 4.21 -16.47
CA ASP A 52 -0.10 3.57 -17.60
C ASP A 52 0.40 2.14 -17.86
N ILE A 53 -0.11 1.18 -17.08
CA ILE A 53 0.19 -0.25 -17.20
C ILE A 53 -1.07 -1.07 -17.39
N LYS A 54 -1.01 -2.03 -18.33
CA LYS A 54 -2.13 -2.89 -18.71
C LYS A 54 -2.70 -3.71 -17.54
N ARG A 55 -1.86 -4.14 -16.59
CA ARG A 55 -2.28 -4.92 -15.42
C ARG A 55 -1.68 -4.36 -14.14
N LYS A 56 -2.52 -4.09 -13.16
CA LYS A 56 -2.16 -3.51 -11.86
C LYS A 56 -1.78 -4.57 -10.83
N SER A 57 -0.96 -5.55 -11.24
CA SER A 57 -0.48 -6.59 -10.33
C SER A 57 0.82 -6.14 -9.64
N LEU A 58 1.11 -6.66 -8.44
CA LEU A 58 2.33 -6.30 -7.71
C LEU A 58 3.62 -6.56 -8.52
N PRO A 59 3.78 -7.66 -9.27
CA PRO A 59 4.94 -7.86 -10.12
C PRO A 59 5.07 -6.84 -11.27
N GLU A 60 3.96 -6.39 -11.85
CA GLU A 60 3.99 -5.37 -12.91
C GLU A 60 4.34 -4.01 -12.34
N ILE A 61 3.72 -3.64 -11.20
CA ILE A 61 4.02 -2.40 -10.50
C ILE A 61 5.49 -2.37 -10.10
N SER A 62 6.01 -3.46 -9.51
CA SER A 62 7.38 -3.52 -9.01
C SER A 62 8.44 -3.28 -10.09
N ARG A 63 8.15 -3.66 -11.35
CA ARG A 63 9.03 -3.37 -12.49
C ARG A 63 9.09 -1.89 -12.83
N ILE A 64 7.95 -1.19 -12.79
CA ILE A 64 7.89 0.25 -13.08
C ILE A 64 8.58 1.07 -11.99
N VAL A 65 8.35 0.74 -10.73
CA VAL A 65 8.95 1.47 -9.60
C VAL A 65 10.34 0.99 -9.22
N ASN A 66 10.88 -0.01 -9.93
CA ASN A 66 12.19 -0.61 -9.72
C ASN A 66 12.43 -1.10 -8.27
N VAL A 67 11.46 -1.81 -7.71
CA VAL A 67 11.58 -2.47 -6.39
C VAL A 67 11.22 -3.95 -6.48
N SER A 68 11.46 -4.72 -5.41
CA SER A 68 11.06 -6.12 -5.38
C SER A 68 9.54 -6.27 -5.18
N SER A 69 8.92 -7.20 -5.92
CA SER A 69 7.49 -7.51 -5.72
C SER A 69 7.20 -8.07 -4.32
N GLN A 70 8.17 -8.78 -3.74
CA GLN A 70 8.08 -9.31 -2.38
C GLN A 70 8.01 -8.19 -1.34
N SER A 71 8.73 -7.09 -1.57
CA SER A 71 8.69 -5.93 -0.69
C SER A 71 7.33 -5.23 -0.71
N LEU A 72 6.73 -5.06 -1.90
CA LEU A 72 5.37 -4.52 -2.02
C LEU A 72 4.33 -5.44 -1.39
N HIS A 73 4.51 -6.76 -1.54
CA HIS A 73 3.65 -7.73 -0.87
C HIS A 73 3.75 -7.63 0.65
N HIS A 74 4.98 -7.63 1.18
CA HIS A 74 5.23 -7.48 2.61
C HIS A 74 4.66 -6.17 3.16
N PHE A 75 4.80 -5.07 2.42
CA PHE A 75 4.18 -3.79 2.77
C PHE A 75 2.65 -3.91 2.94
N LEU A 76 1.98 -4.65 2.06
CA LEU A 76 0.52 -4.81 2.14
C LEU A 76 0.05 -5.79 3.22
N THR A 77 0.85 -6.79 3.57
CA THR A 77 0.41 -7.89 4.45
C THR A 77 0.98 -7.84 5.86
N CYS A 78 2.13 -7.17 6.04
CA CYS A 78 2.92 -7.27 7.27
C CYS A 78 3.38 -5.92 7.82
N ALA A 79 3.33 -4.84 7.05
CA ALA A 79 3.76 -3.54 7.56
C ALA A 79 2.75 -2.99 8.59
N ASP A 80 3.29 -2.34 9.61
CA ASP A 80 2.52 -1.75 10.70
C ASP A 80 1.96 -0.38 10.26
N TRP A 81 0.84 -0.39 9.55
CA TRP A 81 0.03 0.80 9.28
C TRP A 81 -1.45 0.50 9.55
N ASN A 82 -2.20 1.52 9.98
CA ASN A 82 -3.57 1.35 10.44
C ASN A 82 -4.57 1.68 9.32
N LEU A 83 -5.41 0.69 8.97
CA LEU A 83 -6.43 0.83 7.92
C LEU A 83 -7.44 1.95 8.22
N TRP A 84 -7.90 2.05 9.46
CA TRP A 84 -8.90 3.04 9.86
C TRP A 84 -8.33 4.46 9.80
N GLU A 85 -7.10 4.67 10.24
CA GLU A 85 -6.43 5.97 10.15
C GLU A 85 -6.13 6.36 8.69
N LEU A 86 -5.77 5.38 7.85
CA LEU A 86 -5.62 5.60 6.41
C LEU A 86 -6.94 6.04 5.77
N GLU A 87 -8.03 5.34 6.06
CA GLU A 87 -9.36 5.69 5.54
C GLU A 87 -9.82 7.07 6.02
N LYS A 88 -9.65 7.36 7.31
CA LYS A 88 -9.96 8.65 7.90
C LYS A 88 -9.16 9.79 7.26
N THR A 89 -7.85 9.60 7.09
CA THR A 89 -6.97 10.58 6.43
C THR A 89 -7.40 10.82 4.98
N ARG A 90 -7.75 9.76 4.25
CA ARG A 90 -8.24 9.83 2.88
C ARG A 90 -9.55 10.60 2.78
N LEU A 91 -10.53 10.27 3.62
CA LEU A 91 -11.84 10.94 3.65
C LEU A 91 -11.70 12.42 4.04
N HIS A 92 -10.87 12.72 5.04
CA HIS A 92 -10.58 14.09 5.44
C HIS A 92 -9.97 14.90 4.30
N SER A 93 -8.99 14.33 3.59
CA SER A 93 -8.36 14.96 2.42
C SER A 93 -9.37 15.24 1.31
N ILE A 94 -10.24 14.29 1.01
CA ILE A 94 -11.30 14.44 0.01
C ILE A 94 -12.26 15.57 0.41
N LEU A 95 -12.76 15.57 1.66
CA LEU A 95 -13.70 16.58 2.13
C LEU A 95 -13.11 17.99 2.11
N ASN A 96 -11.81 18.13 2.45
CA ASN A 96 -11.13 19.41 2.39
C ASN A 96 -11.05 19.99 0.96
N VAL A 97 -10.92 19.13 -0.06
CA VAL A 97 -10.98 19.55 -1.47
C VAL A 97 -12.37 20.07 -1.86
N PHE A 98 -13.43 19.53 -1.26
CA PHE A 98 -14.82 19.85 -1.59
C PHE A 98 -15.50 20.81 -0.61
N ILE A 99 -14.77 21.48 0.30
CA ILE A 99 -15.31 22.15 1.49
C ILE A 99 -16.36 23.26 1.23
N ASN A 100 -16.56 23.69 -0.03
CA ASN A 100 -17.62 24.62 -0.41
C ASN A 100 -18.33 24.23 -1.72
N ILE A 101 -18.26 22.95 -2.09
CA ILE A 101 -18.82 22.43 -3.33
C ILE A 101 -19.97 21.49 -2.95
N PRO A 102 -21.20 21.70 -3.46
CA PRO A 102 -22.27 20.74 -3.25
C PRO A 102 -21.87 19.40 -3.87
N ILE A 103 -21.89 18.34 -3.07
CA ILE A 103 -21.54 16.99 -3.50
C ILE A 103 -22.78 16.09 -3.49
N THR A 104 -22.86 15.19 -4.47
CA THR A 104 -23.79 14.06 -4.45
C THR A 104 -23.05 12.81 -4.01
N ILE A 105 -23.48 12.22 -2.91
CA ILE A 105 -22.89 10.98 -2.39
C ILE A 105 -23.63 9.81 -3.01
N ILE A 106 -22.90 8.92 -3.70
CA ILE A 106 -23.44 7.68 -4.27
C ILE A 106 -22.96 6.54 -3.37
N ILE A 107 -23.89 5.79 -2.80
CA ILE A 107 -23.62 4.62 -1.95
C ILE A 107 -24.11 3.39 -2.69
N ASP A 108 -23.20 2.46 -2.96
CA ASP A 108 -23.48 1.16 -3.56
C ASP A 108 -22.73 0.08 -2.78
N GLU A 109 -23.39 -1.04 -2.52
CA GLU A 109 -22.78 -2.18 -1.85
C GLU A 109 -22.24 -3.16 -2.90
N THR A 110 -20.94 -3.12 -3.15
CA THR A 110 -20.29 -4.12 -4.02
C THR A 110 -19.74 -5.28 -3.20
N GLY A 111 -20.35 -6.47 -3.35
CA GLY A 111 -19.91 -7.70 -2.67
C GLY A 111 -19.19 -8.65 -3.62
N ASP A 112 -17.87 -8.54 -3.75
CA ASP A 112 -17.07 -9.58 -4.42
C ASP A 112 -16.46 -10.51 -3.36
N ARG A 113 -17.16 -11.61 -3.05
CA ARG A 113 -16.56 -12.69 -2.25
C ARG A 113 -15.50 -13.36 -3.13
N LYS A 114 -14.24 -12.96 -2.93
CA LYS A 114 -13.08 -13.68 -3.46
C LYS A 114 -13.26 -15.17 -3.14
N LYS A 115 -13.49 -16.00 -4.17
CA LYS A 115 -13.54 -17.46 -3.98
C LYS A 115 -12.24 -17.87 -3.32
N ARG A 116 -12.29 -18.34 -2.08
CA ARG A 116 -11.12 -18.93 -1.43
C ARG A 116 -10.71 -20.15 -2.24
N CYS A 117 -9.47 -20.17 -2.74
CA CYS A 117 -8.77 -21.43 -2.95
C CYS A 117 -8.21 -21.83 -1.59
N ASP A 118 -9.07 -22.24 -0.66
CA ASP A 118 -8.57 -23.06 0.43
C ASP A 118 -8.05 -24.35 -0.24
N PRO A 119 -6.80 -24.76 -0.02
CA PRO A 119 -6.35 -26.06 -0.51
C PRO A 119 -7.32 -27.09 0.05
N ALA A 120 -7.89 -27.92 -0.83
CA ALA A 120 -8.82 -28.97 -0.44
C ALA A 120 -8.26 -29.67 0.80
N SER A 121 -9.10 -29.88 1.81
CA SER A 121 -8.65 -30.54 3.03
C SER A 121 -7.99 -31.87 2.63
N ALA A 122 -6.92 -32.28 3.30
CA ALA A 122 -6.21 -33.51 2.96
C ALA A 122 -7.12 -34.77 2.97
N LYS A 123 -8.31 -34.67 3.58
CA LYS A 123 -9.37 -35.68 3.52
C LYS A 123 -10.00 -35.79 2.12
N ASP A 124 -10.24 -34.67 1.44
CA ASP A 124 -10.91 -34.63 0.13
C ASP A 124 -10.02 -35.16 -1.01
N ALA A 125 -8.70 -35.11 -0.83
CA ALA A 125 -7.72 -35.60 -1.81
C ALA A 125 -7.62 -37.15 -1.82
N ARG A 126 -7.82 -37.81 -0.67
CA ARG A 126 -7.76 -39.28 -0.56
C ARG A 126 -8.99 -39.98 -1.13
N GLU A 127 -10.13 -39.30 -1.18
CA GLU A 127 -11.39 -39.85 -1.70
C GLU A 127 -11.46 -39.80 -3.25
N ARG A 128 -10.60 -39.00 -3.90
CA ARG A 128 -10.55 -38.83 -5.36
C ARG A 128 -9.47 -39.65 -6.06
N ALA A 129 -8.68 -40.43 -5.34
CA ALA A 129 -7.74 -41.37 -5.97
C ALA A 129 -8.53 -42.57 -6.52
N PRO A 130 -8.44 -42.90 -7.82
CA PRO A 130 -9.02 -44.14 -8.32
C PRO A 130 -8.35 -45.33 -7.60
N ARG A 131 -9.17 -46.28 -7.15
CA ARG A 131 -8.71 -47.53 -6.53
C ARG A 131 -7.87 -48.36 -7.49
#